data_AF-A0AA37XFV5-F1
#
_entry.id   AF-A0AA37XFV5-F1
#
_cell.length_a   1.000
_cell.length_b   1.000
_cell.length_c   1.000
_cell.angle_alpha   90.00
_cell.angle_beta   90.00
_cell.angle_gamma   90.00
#
_symmetry.space_group_name_H-M   'P 1'
#
loop_
_entity.id
_entity.type
_entity.pdbx_description
1 polymer ?
#
loop_
_entity_poly.entity_id
_entity_poly.type
_entity_poly.pdbx_seq_one_letter_code
_entity_poly.pdbx_strand_id
1 'polypeptide(L)'
;MTTPFVDRHIGLTDADSAAMLAATGHESIASLMRAAIPPAVADSFAAARDGEDDGETDVLPAPASEAETLAELRDLASRNTVTTSLIGLGYYGTHTPSVIQRNVLENPSWYTAYTPYQPEISQGRLEALINYQTMITDLTGLDIANASMLDEGTAVVEAMLLARRASKVKGTVFLVDADALPQTQRLLAHRAEALGIQLETIDLAADGAADAVAQLPEGEVFGAFVQYPGASGLVWDPSEVIAAVRARGRSPSSPPTSWPSPSRRRRASSARTSPSGPRSASASRWASAGRTRATWPCARGSSGSCPGAS
;
A
#
# COMPACT_ATOMS: atom_id res chain seq x y z
N MET A 1 -24.88 -4.60 34.57
CA MET A 1 -24.78 -3.43 33.68
C MET A 1 -23.38 -3.41 33.12
N THR A 2 -23.25 -3.36 31.79
CA THR A 2 -21.94 -3.25 31.12
C THR A 2 -21.39 -1.84 31.35
N THR A 3 -20.09 -1.70 31.61
CA THR A 3 -19.43 -0.40 31.68
C THR A 3 -19.55 0.31 30.33
N PRO A 4 -20.00 1.58 30.26
CA PRO A 4 -19.99 2.37 29.04
C PRO A 4 -18.60 2.44 28.40
N PHE A 5 -18.52 2.41 27.07
CA PHE A 5 -17.24 2.53 26.35
C PHE A 5 -16.52 3.85 26.64
N VAL A 6 -17.28 4.94 26.88
CA VAL A 6 -16.73 6.26 27.21
C VAL A 6 -15.84 6.21 28.46
N ASP A 7 -16.18 5.39 29.45
CA ASP A 7 -15.40 5.23 30.69
C ASP A 7 -14.10 4.42 30.47
N ARG A 8 -13.98 3.70 29.35
CA ARG A 8 -12.76 3.02 28.91
C ARG A 8 -11.91 3.90 28.00
N HIS A 9 -12.56 4.76 27.23
CA HIS A 9 -11.93 5.63 26.25
C HIS A 9 -11.33 6.90 26.88
N ILE A 10 -12.08 7.54 27.79
CA ILE A 10 -11.64 8.72 28.52
C ILE A 10 -10.84 8.27 29.76
N GLY A 11 -9.55 8.58 29.77
CA GLY A 11 -8.67 8.19 30.87
C GLY A 11 -8.78 9.04 32.14
N LEU A 12 -9.49 10.17 32.09
CA LEU A 12 -9.64 11.09 33.22
C LEU A 12 -10.77 10.63 34.14
N THR A 13 -10.50 10.61 35.45
CA THR A 13 -11.54 10.48 36.47
C THR A 13 -12.18 11.83 36.78
N ASP A 14 -13.28 11.82 37.52
CA ASP A 14 -13.91 13.05 38.03
C ASP A 14 -12.94 13.87 38.92
N ALA A 15 -12.11 13.18 39.71
CA ALA A 15 -11.11 13.81 40.56
C ALA A 15 -10.00 14.48 39.73
N ASP A 16 -9.52 13.81 38.67
CA ASP A 16 -8.54 14.39 37.76
C ASP A 16 -9.12 15.62 37.04
N SER A 17 -10.36 15.50 36.58
CA SER A 17 -11.08 16.58 35.89
C SER A 17 -11.24 17.80 36.81
N ALA A 18 -11.65 17.61 38.06
CA ALA A 18 -11.78 18.67 39.05
C ALA A 18 -10.43 19.36 39.34
N ALA A 19 -9.35 18.59 39.49
CA ALA A 19 -8.02 19.13 39.72
C ALA A 19 -7.51 19.96 38.52
N MET A 20 -7.72 19.47 37.29
CA MET A 20 -7.36 20.19 36.05
C MET A 20 -8.18 21.47 35.86
N LEU A 21 -9.47 21.44 36.16
CA LEU A 21 -10.35 22.62 36.11
C LEU A 21 -9.91 23.69 37.12
N ALA A 22 -9.61 23.29 38.36
CA ALA A 22 -9.08 24.20 39.37
C ALA A 22 -7.73 24.82 38.95
N ALA A 23 -6.82 24.02 38.37
CA ALA A 23 -5.53 24.50 37.90
C ALA A 23 -5.63 25.50 36.73
N THR A 24 -6.67 25.37 35.90
CA THR A 24 -6.93 26.27 34.77
C THR A 24 -7.87 27.44 35.11
N GLY A 25 -8.41 27.49 36.33
CA GLY A 25 -9.29 28.57 36.80
C GLY A 25 -10.72 28.51 36.27
N HIS A 26 -11.18 27.34 35.85
CA HIS A 26 -12.54 27.14 35.32
C HIS A 26 -13.39 26.29 36.28
N GLU A 27 -14.67 26.62 36.41
CA GLU A 27 -15.60 25.93 37.31
C GLU A 27 -16.20 24.65 36.71
N SER A 28 -16.10 24.49 35.39
CA SER A 28 -16.63 23.33 34.66
C SER A 28 -15.98 23.19 33.28
N ILE A 29 -16.09 21.99 32.70
CA ILE A 29 -15.70 21.74 31.29
C ILE A 29 -16.44 22.70 30.35
N ALA A 30 -17.72 22.97 30.60
CA ALA A 30 -18.50 23.91 29.80
C ALA A 30 -17.95 25.34 29.86
N SER A 31 -17.48 25.79 31.04
CA SER A 31 -16.82 27.11 31.18
C SER A 31 -15.49 27.16 30.43
N LEU A 32 -14.68 26.10 30.54
CA LEU A 32 -13.42 25.98 29.80
C LEU A 32 -13.65 26.00 28.27
N MET A 33 -14.63 25.25 27.77
CA MET A 33 -14.95 25.21 26.34
C MET A 33 -15.43 26.56 25.80
N ARG A 34 -16.28 27.29 26.55
CA ARG A 34 -16.70 28.65 26.15
C ARG A 34 -15.55 29.64 26.10
N ALA A 35 -14.53 29.47 26.94
CA ALA A 35 -13.34 30.32 26.90
C ALA A 35 -12.39 29.93 25.75
N ALA A 36 -12.33 28.65 25.39
CA ALA A 36 -11.42 28.13 24.36
C ALA A 36 -11.96 28.30 22.93
N ILE A 37 -13.27 28.19 22.73
CA ILE A 37 -13.92 28.21 21.41
C ILE A 37 -14.49 29.62 21.15
N PRO A 38 -14.11 30.31 20.05
CA PRO A 38 -14.69 31.59 19.70
C PRO A 38 -16.22 31.55 19.56
N PRO A 39 -16.97 32.54 20.09
CA PRO A 39 -18.43 32.52 20.07
C PRO A 39 -19.03 32.34 18.69
N ALA A 40 -18.51 33.01 17.65
CA ALA A 40 -19.01 32.87 16.28
C ALA A 40 -18.98 31.43 15.75
N VAL A 41 -18.02 30.62 16.20
CA VAL A 41 -17.93 29.19 15.85
C VAL A 41 -18.90 28.38 16.70
N ALA A 42 -18.97 28.63 18.01
CA ALA A 42 -19.91 27.96 18.90
C ALA A 42 -21.37 28.19 18.47
N ASP A 43 -21.71 29.43 18.11
CA ASP A 43 -23.04 29.83 17.63
C ASP A 43 -23.38 29.17 16.31
N SER A 44 -22.39 28.92 15.43
CA SER A 44 -22.63 28.19 14.17
C SER A 44 -23.00 26.72 14.41
N PHE A 45 -22.45 26.09 15.45
CA PHE A 45 -22.84 24.74 15.86
C PHE A 45 -24.20 24.73 16.57
N ALA A 46 -24.53 25.75 17.36
CA ALA A 46 -25.85 25.88 18.00
C ALA A 46 -26.96 26.15 16.96
N ALA A 47 -26.74 27.05 16.02
CA ALA A 47 -27.69 27.35 14.94
C ALA A 47 -27.90 26.17 13.98
N ALA A 48 -26.90 25.28 13.83
CA ALA A 48 -27.07 24.01 13.12
C ALA A 48 -27.88 22.97 13.91
N ARG A 49 -28.10 23.19 15.22
CA ARG A 49 -28.90 22.35 16.12
C ARG A 49 -30.32 22.91 16.38
N ASP A 50 -30.56 24.19 16.12
CA ASP A 50 -31.88 24.84 16.26
C ASP A 50 -32.84 24.34 15.17
N GLY A 51 -33.31 23.11 15.34
CA GLY A 51 -34.23 22.37 14.48
C GLY A 51 -34.65 21.01 15.10
N GLU A 52 -33.91 20.49 16.08
CA GLU A 52 -34.17 19.24 16.82
C GLU A 52 -33.98 19.52 18.32
N ASP A 53 -35.10 19.66 19.04
CA ASP A 53 -35.24 20.21 20.40
C ASP A 53 -35.33 19.11 21.47
N ASP A 54 -34.20 18.53 21.89
CA ASP A 54 -34.10 17.73 23.14
C ASP A 54 -32.70 17.13 23.45
N GLY A 55 -31.57 17.74 23.04
CA GLY A 55 -30.25 17.34 23.57
C GLY A 55 -29.75 15.93 23.20
N GLU A 56 -30.60 15.10 22.61
CA GLU A 56 -30.25 13.99 21.73
C GLU A 56 -29.92 14.62 20.37
N THR A 57 -28.67 14.47 19.93
CA THR A 57 -28.36 14.71 18.51
C THR A 57 -29.07 13.62 17.72
N ASP A 58 -30.27 13.92 17.19
CA ASP A 58 -31.09 13.01 16.35
C ASP A 58 -30.35 12.58 15.06
N VAL A 59 -29.19 13.18 14.79
CA VAL A 59 -28.24 12.81 13.73
C VAL A 59 -27.51 11.48 14.00
N LEU A 60 -27.36 11.06 15.27
CA LEU A 60 -26.63 9.84 15.63
C LEU A 60 -27.47 8.91 16.51
N PRO A 61 -27.38 7.58 16.33
CA PRO A 61 -28.02 6.62 17.22
C PRO A 61 -27.54 6.76 18.66
N ALA A 62 -28.38 6.32 19.60
CA ALA A 62 -27.98 6.17 21.00
C ALA A 62 -26.70 5.31 21.12
N PRO A 63 -25.80 5.62 22.08
CA PRO A 63 -24.53 4.93 22.21
C PRO A 63 -24.73 3.45 22.52
N ALA A 64 -24.18 2.59 21.68
CA ALA A 64 -24.15 1.15 21.90
C ALA A 64 -23.00 0.74 22.84
N SER A 65 -23.19 -0.35 23.59
CA SER A 65 -22.09 -1.01 24.29
C SER A 65 -21.16 -1.74 23.31
N GLU A 66 -19.92 -2.04 23.73
CA GLU A 66 -18.95 -2.76 22.89
C GLU A 66 -19.50 -4.09 22.34
N ALA A 67 -20.29 -4.80 23.14
CA ALA A 67 -20.89 -6.08 22.74
C ALA A 67 -21.96 -5.90 21.67
N GLU A 68 -22.80 -4.86 21.80
CA GLU A 68 -23.82 -4.50 20.81
C GLU A 68 -23.17 -4.06 19.51
N THR A 69 -22.16 -3.18 19.57
CA THR A 69 -21.40 -2.74 18.39
C THR A 69 -20.77 -3.92 17.65
N LEU A 70 -20.14 -4.86 18.36
CA LEU A 70 -19.56 -6.06 17.74
C LEU A 70 -20.62 -6.97 17.10
N ALA A 71 -21.80 -7.10 17.71
CA ALA A 71 -22.89 -7.90 17.17
C ALA A 71 -23.46 -7.26 15.88
N GLU A 72 -23.70 -5.95 15.91
CA GLU A 72 -24.21 -5.19 14.77
C GLU A 72 -23.23 -5.19 13.59
N LEU A 73 -21.94 -4.91 13.85
CA LEU A 73 -20.91 -4.95 12.80
C LEU A 73 -20.74 -6.35 12.20
N ARG A 74 -20.94 -7.42 12.99
CA ARG A 74 -20.94 -8.80 12.47
C ARG A 74 -22.15 -9.08 11.59
N ASP A 75 -23.33 -8.59 11.96
CA ASP A 75 -24.53 -8.69 11.11
C ASP A 75 -24.30 -7.99 9.76
N LEU A 76 -23.80 -6.76 9.78
CA LEU A 76 -23.46 -6.01 8.58
C LEU A 76 -22.42 -6.75 7.73
N ALA A 77 -21.33 -7.21 8.35
CA ALA A 77 -20.29 -7.96 7.65
C ALA A 77 -20.81 -9.29 7.05
N SER A 78 -21.81 -9.93 7.66
CA SER A 78 -22.41 -11.18 7.16
C SER A 78 -23.16 -11.02 5.84
N ARG A 79 -23.50 -9.78 5.47
CA ARG A 79 -24.14 -9.46 4.18
C ARG A 79 -23.14 -9.46 3.02
N ASN A 80 -21.83 -9.45 3.30
CA ASN A 80 -20.80 -9.54 2.27
C ASN A 80 -20.65 -10.98 1.77
N THR A 81 -20.58 -11.16 0.45
CA THR A 81 -20.29 -12.45 -0.16
C THR A 81 -18.80 -12.58 -0.45
N VAL A 82 -18.11 -13.42 0.33
CA VAL A 82 -16.69 -13.73 0.08
C VAL A 82 -16.60 -14.75 -1.06
N THR A 83 -15.95 -14.38 -2.15
CA THR A 83 -15.75 -15.25 -3.32
C THR A 83 -14.27 -15.38 -3.69
N THR A 84 -13.93 -16.41 -4.45
CA THR A 84 -12.63 -16.47 -5.13
C THR A 84 -12.61 -15.45 -6.26
N SER A 85 -12.13 -14.25 -5.96
CA SER A 85 -12.04 -13.15 -6.92
C SER A 85 -10.81 -13.33 -7.80
N LEU A 86 -11.03 -13.58 -9.09
CA LEU A 86 -10.00 -13.65 -10.14
C LEU A 86 -10.04 -12.41 -11.06
N ILE A 87 -10.52 -11.28 -10.53
CA ILE A 87 -10.63 -10.00 -11.25
C ILE A 87 -9.23 -9.45 -11.59
N GLY A 88 -8.26 -9.64 -10.69
CA GLY A 88 -6.92 -9.09 -10.83
C GLY A 88 -6.93 -7.57 -10.63
N LEU A 89 -6.46 -6.84 -11.65
CA LEU A 89 -6.43 -5.37 -11.65
C LEU A 89 -5.73 -4.75 -10.42
N GLY A 90 -4.61 -5.34 -10.01
CA GLY A 90 -3.78 -4.84 -8.89
C GLY A 90 -4.14 -5.40 -7.51
N TYR A 91 -5.24 -6.15 -7.38
CA TYR A 91 -5.63 -6.80 -6.12
C TYR A 91 -5.69 -8.31 -6.31
N TYR A 92 -4.91 -9.03 -5.51
CA TYR A 92 -4.76 -10.48 -5.60
C TYR A 92 -4.93 -11.10 -4.22
N GLY A 93 -5.69 -12.20 -4.15
CA GLY A 93 -5.82 -12.97 -2.92
C GLY A 93 -4.46 -13.47 -2.43
N THR A 94 -4.21 -13.33 -1.13
CA THR A 94 -2.95 -13.73 -0.51
C THR A 94 -3.20 -14.50 0.79
N HIS A 95 -2.28 -15.40 1.13
CA HIS A 95 -2.27 -16.05 2.43
C HIS A 95 -1.38 -15.25 3.38
N THR A 96 -2.00 -14.47 4.26
CA THR A 96 -1.29 -13.81 5.36
C THR A 96 -0.87 -14.86 6.40
N PRO A 97 0.44 -15.08 6.63
CA PRO A 97 0.88 -16.05 7.62
C PRO A 97 0.29 -15.74 9.00
N SER A 98 -0.31 -16.74 9.66
CA SER A 98 -1.03 -16.54 10.93
C SER A 98 -0.13 -15.97 12.04
N VAL A 99 1.18 -16.24 12.00
CA VAL A 99 2.15 -15.65 12.93
C VAL A 99 2.28 -14.13 12.75
N ILE A 100 2.18 -13.63 11.51
CA ILE A 100 2.21 -12.18 11.20
C ILE A 100 0.88 -11.55 11.61
N GLN A 101 -0.24 -12.17 11.23
CA GLN A 101 -1.57 -11.69 11.60
C GLN A 101 -1.67 -11.51 13.13
N ARG A 102 -1.33 -12.56 13.89
CA ARG A 102 -1.49 -12.56 15.34
C ARG A 102 -0.52 -11.63 16.06
N ASN A 103 0.75 -11.62 15.67
CA ASN A 103 1.81 -10.96 16.45
C ASN A 103 2.17 -9.55 15.97
N VAL A 104 1.69 -9.15 14.78
CA VAL A 104 1.91 -7.81 14.20
C VAL A 104 0.59 -7.08 14.00
N LEU A 105 -0.30 -7.60 13.14
CA LEU A 105 -1.53 -6.89 12.76
C LEU A 105 -2.52 -6.76 13.94
N GLU A 106 -2.68 -7.81 14.74
CA GLU A 106 -3.58 -7.85 15.90
C GLU A 106 -2.89 -7.47 17.23
N ASN A 107 -1.65 -6.95 17.18
CA ASN A 107 -0.87 -6.62 18.37
C ASN A 107 -0.71 -5.09 18.53
N PRO A 108 -1.28 -4.48 19.58
CA PRO A 108 -1.21 -3.03 19.78
C PRO A 108 0.22 -2.50 19.91
N SER A 109 1.17 -3.33 20.34
CA SER A 109 2.58 -2.93 20.43
C SER A 109 3.18 -2.56 19.07
N TRP A 110 2.57 -3.00 17.96
CA TRP A 110 3.00 -2.70 16.60
C TRP A 110 2.20 -1.56 15.93
N TYR A 111 0.90 -1.42 16.22
CA TYR A 111 0.04 -0.47 15.51
C TYR A 111 -0.33 0.81 16.28
N THR A 112 -0.01 0.90 17.59
CA THR A 112 -0.36 2.10 18.39
C THR A 112 0.71 3.18 18.36
N ALA A 113 1.98 2.82 18.12
CA ALA A 113 3.06 3.79 17.98
C ALA A 113 2.93 4.54 16.64
N TYR A 114 3.30 5.84 16.65
CA TYR A 114 3.28 6.67 15.44
C TYR A 114 4.66 6.72 14.74
N THR A 115 4.83 7.67 13.83
CA THR A 115 6.06 7.92 13.08
C THR A 115 7.30 7.86 13.98
N PRO A 116 8.39 7.18 13.56
CA PRO A 116 9.63 7.03 14.33
C PRO A 116 10.47 8.31 14.42
N TYR A 117 9.91 9.39 14.97
CA TYR A 117 10.63 10.64 15.23
C TYR A 117 11.71 10.50 16.31
N GLN A 118 11.59 9.51 17.19
CA GLN A 118 12.56 9.18 18.23
C GLN A 118 13.19 7.83 17.91
N PRO A 119 14.29 7.79 17.12
CA PRO A 119 14.81 6.56 16.57
C PRO A 119 15.30 5.57 17.64
N GLU A 120 15.84 6.05 18.76
CA GLU A 120 16.41 5.24 19.84
C GLU A 120 15.37 4.29 20.47
N ILE A 121 14.12 4.75 20.57
CA ILE A 121 12.99 3.97 21.09
C ILE A 121 12.10 3.37 19.98
N SER A 122 12.61 3.36 18.75
CA SER A 122 11.86 2.96 17.55
C SER A 122 12.59 1.95 16.66
N GLN A 123 13.71 1.39 17.15
CA GLN A 123 14.59 0.53 16.36
C GLN A 123 13.88 -0.68 15.75
N GLY A 124 12.96 -1.33 16.48
CA GLY A 124 12.26 -2.52 15.97
C GLY A 124 11.47 -2.27 14.68
N ARG A 125 10.72 -1.15 14.60
CA ARG A 125 9.98 -0.80 13.37
C ARG A 125 10.88 -0.21 12.28
N LEU A 126 11.92 0.52 12.65
CA LEU A 126 12.90 1.03 11.70
C LEU A 126 13.64 -0.11 10.99
N GLU A 127 14.01 -1.17 11.72
CA GLU A 127 14.61 -2.37 11.14
C GLU A 127 13.65 -3.06 10.15
N ALA A 128 12.37 -3.21 10.52
CA ALA A 128 11.36 -3.76 9.63
C ALA A 128 11.21 -2.93 8.33
N LEU A 129 11.29 -1.60 8.41
CA LEU A 129 11.24 -0.71 7.25
C LEU A 129 12.50 -0.81 6.37
N ILE A 130 13.69 -1.00 6.96
CA ILE A 130 14.92 -1.26 6.19
C ILE A 130 14.83 -2.61 5.48
N ASN A 131 14.24 -3.63 6.13
CA ASN A 131 13.98 -4.92 5.48
C ASN A 131 13.01 -4.78 4.30
N TYR A 132 11.95 -3.95 4.44
CA TYR A 132 11.05 -3.61 3.33
C TYR A 132 11.81 -2.94 2.18
N GLN A 133 12.63 -1.91 2.47
CA GLN A 133 13.43 -1.21 1.46
C GLN A 133 14.37 -2.17 0.72
N THR A 134 15.07 -3.03 1.47
CA THR A 134 15.99 -4.03 0.93
C THR A 134 15.27 -5.03 0.03
N MET A 135 14.11 -5.51 0.46
CA MET A 135 13.27 -6.41 -0.34
C MET A 135 12.85 -5.75 -1.66
N ILE A 136 12.43 -4.48 -1.63
CA ILE A 136 12.05 -3.75 -2.85
C ILE A 136 13.25 -3.53 -3.77
N THR A 137 14.42 -3.14 -3.25
CA THR A 137 15.63 -2.96 -4.07
C THR A 137 16.10 -4.27 -4.69
N ASP A 138 16.03 -5.39 -3.95
CA ASP A 138 16.41 -6.72 -4.46
C ASP A 138 15.46 -7.21 -5.56
N LEU A 139 14.15 -6.98 -5.43
CA LEU A 139 13.14 -7.39 -6.41
C LEU A 139 13.16 -6.51 -7.67
N THR A 140 13.33 -5.21 -7.52
CA THR A 140 13.31 -4.25 -8.64
C THR A 140 14.67 -4.10 -9.32
N GLY A 141 15.75 -4.43 -8.62
CA GLY A 141 17.12 -4.18 -9.08
C GLY A 141 17.51 -2.70 -9.10
N LEU A 142 16.75 -1.82 -8.42
CA LEU A 142 17.06 -0.39 -8.28
C LEU A 142 17.89 -0.12 -7.02
N ASP A 143 18.61 1.00 -7.02
CA ASP A 143 19.59 1.33 -5.97
C ASP A 143 18.94 1.78 -4.64
N ILE A 144 17.74 2.37 -4.70
CA ILE A 144 17.06 2.95 -3.52
C ILE A 144 15.55 2.68 -3.56
N ALA A 145 14.96 2.54 -2.37
CA ALA A 145 13.51 2.48 -2.16
C ALA A 145 13.14 3.32 -0.93
N ASN A 146 11.93 3.88 -0.92
CA ASN A 146 11.39 4.56 0.26
C ASN A 146 10.73 3.56 1.22
N ALA A 147 10.12 4.06 2.31
CA ALA A 147 9.51 3.23 3.36
C ALA A 147 8.02 2.90 3.13
N SER A 148 7.47 3.17 1.93
CA SER A 148 6.12 2.90 1.40
C SER A 148 5.51 4.13 0.71
N MET A 149 4.42 3.91 -0.02
CA MET A 149 3.49 4.92 -0.57
C MET A 149 2.06 4.49 -0.21
N LEU A 150 1.06 5.34 -0.49
CA LEU A 150 -0.34 5.05 -0.16
C LEU A 150 -0.90 3.87 -0.96
N ASP A 151 -0.71 3.89 -2.28
CA ASP A 151 -1.15 2.85 -3.21
C ASP A 151 -0.33 2.92 -4.52
N GLU A 152 -0.60 2.00 -5.46
CA GLU A 152 0.07 1.95 -6.77
C GLU A 152 -0.17 3.24 -7.58
N GLY A 153 -1.42 3.70 -7.68
CA GLY A 153 -1.77 4.83 -8.53
C GLY A 153 -1.08 6.13 -8.08
N THR A 154 -1.07 6.40 -6.78
CA THR A 154 -0.37 7.54 -6.18
C THR A 154 1.15 7.42 -6.32
N ALA A 155 1.71 6.21 -6.23
CA ALA A 155 3.13 5.99 -6.49
C ALA A 155 3.50 6.28 -7.96
N VAL A 156 2.66 5.88 -8.92
CA VAL A 156 2.86 6.19 -10.35
C VAL A 156 2.77 7.69 -10.62
N VAL A 157 1.83 8.39 -9.98
CA VAL A 157 1.75 9.87 -10.03
C VAL A 157 3.05 10.48 -9.53
N GLU A 158 3.55 10.09 -8.35
CA GLU A 158 4.81 10.62 -7.83
C GLU A 158 6.01 10.29 -8.73
N ALA A 159 6.03 9.11 -9.37
CA ALA A 159 7.04 8.77 -10.36
C ALA A 159 6.99 9.69 -11.59
N MET A 160 5.79 10.02 -12.10
CA MET A 160 5.61 11.02 -13.16
C MET A 160 6.14 12.38 -12.72
N LEU A 161 5.83 12.84 -11.50
CA LEU A 161 6.29 14.13 -10.98
C LEU A 161 7.81 14.15 -10.76
N LEU A 162 8.38 13.05 -10.28
CA LEU A 162 9.82 12.90 -10.13
C LEU A 162 10.51 12.94 -11.50
N ALA A 163 9.98 12.23 -12.51
CA ALA A 163 10.46 12.29 -13.88
C ALA A 163 10.38 13.72 -14.45
N ARG A 164 9.26 14.42 -14.21
CA ARG A 164 9.08 15.82 -14.62
C ARG A 164 10.14 16.74 -14.01
N ARG A 165 10.40 16.61 -12.70
CA ARG A 165 11.41 17.41 -11.99
C ARG A 165 12.83 17.11 -12.42
N ALA A 166 13.13 15.85 -12.74
CA ALA A 166 14.46 15.43 -13.18
C ALA A 166 14.74 15.72 -14.66
N SER A 167 13.70 15.86 -15.47
CA SER A 167 13.82 16.06 -16.91
C SER A 167 14.23 17.50 -17.28
N LYS A 168 15.01 17.62 -18.36
CA LYS A 168 15.39 18.90 -18.97
C LYS A 168 14.53 19.25 -20.20
N VAL A 169 13.62 18.35 -20.58
CA VAL A 169 12.69 18.51 -21.69
C VAL A 169 11.70 19.63 -21.37
N LYS A 170 11.48 20.54 -22.33
CA LYS A 170 10.51 21.64 -22.14
C LYS A 170 9.07 21.17 -22.33
N GLY A 171 8.85 20.19 -23.22
CA GLY A 171 7.55 19.61 -23.51
C GLY A 171 6.88 19.02 -22.26
N THR A 172 5.55 19.01 -22.23
CA THR A 172 4.72 18.55 -21.08
C THR A 172 4.14 17.15 -21.29
N VAL A 173 4.64 16.41 -22.29
CA VAL A 173 4.10 15.09 -22.65
C VAL A 173 4.71 13.98 -21.79
N PHE A 174 3.84 13.15 -21.21
CA PHE A 174 4.18 11.92 -20.50
C PHE A 174 3.42 10.75 -21.12
N LEU A 175 4.14 9.66 -21.38
CA LEU A 175 3.56 8.49 -22.02
C LEU A 175 2.96 7.53 -20.98
N VAL A 176 1.82 6.94 -21.30
CA VAL A 176 1.14 5.97 -20.44
C VAL A 176 0.85 4.73 -21.25
N ASP A 177 1.21 3.57 -20.71
CA ASP A 177 0.85 2.28 -21.28
C ASP A 177 -0.68 2.11 -21.35
N ALA A 178 -1.21 1.78 -22.53
CA ALA A 178 -2.62 1.50 -22.72
C ALA A 178 -3.09 0.29 -21.87
N ASP A 179 -2.18 -0.64 -21.58
CA ASP A 179 -2.45 -1.81 -20.73
C ASP A 179 -2.15 -1.53 -19.24
N ALA A 180 -2.05 -0.27 -18.83
CA ALA A 180 -2.00 0.10 -17.41
C ALA A 180 -3.32 -0.17 -16.69
N LEU A 181 -3.27 -0.36 -15.36
CA LEU A 181 -4.48 -0.58 -14.58
C LEU A 181 -5.47 0.61 -14.71
N PRO A 182 -6.78 0.37 -14.94
CA PRO A 182 -7.75 1.45 -15.20
C PRO A 182 -7.81 2.53 -14.11
N GLN A 183 -7.72 2.12 -12.84
CA GLN A 183 -7.70 3.05 -11.70
C GLN A 183 -6.42 3.88 -11.65
N THR A 184 -5.28 3.31 -12.05
CA THR A 184 -4.00 4.01 -12.13
C THR A 184 -4.06 5.06 -13.24
N GLN A 185 -4.56 4.70 -14.43
CA GLN A 185 -4.75 5.65 -15.54
C GLN A 185 -5.64 6.82 -15.14
N ARG A 186 -6.77 6.55 -14.47
CA ARG A 186 -7.72 7.58 -14.05
C ARG A 186 -7.13 8.56 -13.04
N LEU A 187 -6.40 8.05 -12.04
CA LEU A 187 -5.74 8.91 -11.05
C LEU A 187 -4.61 9.73 -11.68
N LEU A 188 -3.84 9.10 -12.58
CA LEU A 188 -2.77 9.77 -13.31
C LEU A 188 -3.32 10.92 -14.17
N ALA A 189 -4.40 10.69 -14.91
CA ALA A 189 -5.08 11.71 -15.71
C ALA A 189 -5.55 12.90 -14.87
N HIS A 190 -6.21 12.63 -13.75
CA HIS A 190 -6.70 13.67 -12.85
C HIS A 190 -5.55 14.54 -12.29
N ARG A 191 -4.42 13.92 -11.94
CA ARG A 191 -3.26 14.64 -11.40
C ARG A 191 -2.47 15.37 -12.49
N ALA A 192 -2.40 14.81 -13.69
CA ALA A 192 -1.76 15.45 -14.83
C ALA A 192 -2.50 16.71 -15.28
N GLU A 193 -3.84 16.66 -15.33
CA GLU A 193 -4.70 17.80 -15.68
C GLU A 193 -4.44 19.01 -14.77
N ALA A 194 -4.40 18.80 -13.45
CA ALA A 194 -4.15 19.85 -12.47
C ALA A 194 -2.78 20.55 -12.62
N LEU A 195 -1.85 19.92 -13.33
CA LEU A 195 -0.47 20.39 -13.52
C LEU A 195 -0.15 20.77 -14.97
N GLY A 196 -1.14 20.71 -15.88
CA GLY A 196 -0.93 20.96 -17.30
C GLY A 196 0.00 19.95 -17.98
N ILE A 197 0.09 18.73 -17.44
CA ILE A 197 0.83 17.62 -18.05
C ILE A 197 -0.09 16.96 -19.09
N GLN A 198 0.42 16.77 -20.30
CA GLN A 198 -0.29 16.06 -21.36
C GLN A 198 0.02 14.58 -21.26
N LEU A 199 -1.00 13.75 -21.06
CA LEU A 199 -0.83 12.30 -21.11
C LEU A 199 -1.14 11.80 -22.51
N GLU A 200 -0.24 10.98 -23.05
CA GLU A 200 -0.42 10.26 -24.30
C GLU A 200 -0.46 8.78 -23.99
N THR A 201 -1.64 8.17 -24.17
CA THR A 201 -1.84 6.73 -23.94
C THR A 201 -1.53 5.95 -25.21
N ILE A 202 -0.61 5.00 -25.14
CA ILE A 202 -0.11 4.24 -26.30
C ILE A 202 -0.01 2.77 -25.92
N ASP A 203 -0.35 1.87 -26.85
CA ASP A 203 0.00 0.46 -26.70
C ASP A 203 1.51 0.28 -26.86
N LEU A 204 2.21 0.20 -25.73
CA LEU A 204 3.66 0.09 -25.70
C LEU A 204 4.14 -1.33 -26.08
N ALA A 205 3.24 -2.31 -26.09
CA ALA A 205 3.56 -3.72 -26.36
C ALA A 205 3.21 -4.16 -27.79
N ALA A 206 2.58 -3.31 -28.61
CA ALA A 206 2.11 -3.60 -29.96
C ALA A 206 3.17 -4.29 -30.84
N ASP A 207 2.83 -5.46 -31.40
CA ASP A 207 3.50 -6.34 -32.42
C ASP A 207 5.03 -6.27 -32.65
N GLY A 208 5.79 -5.82 -31.65
CA GLY A 208 7.23 -5.68 -31.70
C GLY A 208 7.69 -4.27 -31.33
N ALA A 209 8.80 -4.18 -30.62
CA ALA A 209 9.28 -2.90 -30.11
C ALA A 209 9.57 -1.84 -31.20
N ALA A 210 9.84 -2.23 -32.45
CA ALA A 210 9.94 -1.31 -33.58
C ALA A 210 8.61 -0.59 -33.87
N ASP A 211 7.48 -1.29 -33.79
CA ASP A 211 6.15 -0.74 -34.04
C ASP A 211 5.69 0.12 -32.87
N ALA A 212 5.97 -0.28 -31.63
CA ALA A 212 5.76 0.55 -30.46
C ALA A 212 6.55 1.87 -30.53
N VAL A 213 7.81 1.83 -30.97
CA VAL A 213 8.65 3.03 -31.17
C VAL A 213 8.14 3.92 -32.31
N ALA A 214 7.56 3.33 -33.36
CA ALA A 214 6.95 4.06 -34.46
C ALA A 214 5.65 4.77 -34.05
N GLN A 215 4.91 4.21 -33.09
CA GLN A 215 3.70 4.81 -32.53
C GLN A 215 3.96 5.95 -31.53
N LEU A 216 5.20 6.10 -31.05
CA LEU A 216 5.55 7.18 -30.13
C LEU A 216 5.42 8.54 -30.84
N PRO A 217 4.67 9.51 -30.29
CA PRO A 217 4.38 10.80 -30.92
C PRO A 217 5.66 11.56 -31.27
N GLU A 218 5.62 12.33 -32.36
CA GLU A 218 6.70 13.25 -32.71
C GLU A 218 6.83 14.33 -31.63
N GLY A 219 8.01 14.45 -31.01
CA GLY A 219 8.28 15.46 -29.99
C GLY A 219 9.11 14.98 -28.81
N GLU A 220 9.39 15.92 -27.90
CA GLU A 220 10.09 15.63 -26.65
C GLU A 220 9.11 15.11 -25.59
N VAL A 221 9.37 13.90 -25.08
CA VAL A 221 8.64 13.31 -23.94
C VAL A 221 9.55 13.34 -22.72
N PHE A 222 9.00 13.66 -21.54
CA PHE A 222 9.83 13.73 -20.34
C PHE A 222 9.87 12.42 -19.53
N GLY A 223 9.01 11.46 -19.86
CA GLY A 223 8.97 10.15 -19.21
C GLY A 223 7.87 9.26 -19.77
N ALA A 224 7.84 8.02 -19.28
CA ALA A 224 6.82 7.03 -19.60
C ALA A 224 6.51 6.15 -18.37
N PHE A 225 5.28 5.67 -18.29
CA PHE A 225 4.86 4.60 -17.38
C PHE A 225 4.54 3.34 -18.19
N VAL A 226 5.17 2.21 -17.81
CA VAL A 226 4.95 0.88 -18.40
C VAL A 226 4.38 -0.03 -17.31
N GLN A 227 3.25 -0.69 -17.58
CA GLN A 227 2.69 -1.67 -16.65
C GLN A 227 3.31 -3.04 -16.94
N TYR A 228 3.80 -3.72 -15.90
CA TYR A 228 4.47 -5.01 -16.09
C TYR A 228 4.26 -5.98 -14.92
N PRO A 229 3.58 -7.12 -15.13
CA PRO A 229 2.76 -7.47 -16.30
C PRO A 229 1.64 -6.46 -16.53
N GLY A 230 1.18 -6.32 -17.77
CA GLY A 230 0.06 -5.44 -18.11
C GLY A 230 -1.26 -5.88 -17.46
N ALA A 231 -2.28 -5.03 -17.49
CA ALA A 231 -3.62 -5.31 -16.95
C ALA A 231 -4.27 -6.52 -17.62
N SER A 232 -3.95 -6.78 -18.88
CA SER A 232 -4.31 -7.99 -19.63
C SER A 232 -3.61 -9.27 -19.16
N GLY A 233 -2.56 -9.14 -18.34
CA GLY A 233 -1.64 -10.21 -17.98
C GLY A 233 -0.46 -10.40 -18.95
N LEU A 234 -0.32 -9.54 -19.97
CA LEU A 234 0.76 -9.62 -20.95
C LEU A 234 2.13 -9.40 -20.30
N VAL A 235 3.07 -10.28 -20.68
CA VAL A 235 4.48 -10.20 -20.32
C VAL A 235 5.28 -10.10 -21.61
N TRP A 236 6.01 -9.01 -21.78
CA TRP A 236 6.78 -8.70 -22.99
C TRP A 236 8.13 -8.07 -22.61
N ASP A 237 9.02 -7.82 -23.57
CA ASP A 237 10.33 -7.19 -23.31
C ASP A 237 10.29 -5.67 -23.58
N PRO A 238 10.20 -4.81 -22.53
CA PRO A 238 10.15 -3.37 -22.69
C PRO A 238 11.51 -2.71 -22.95
N SER A 239 12.60 -3.47 -23.08
CA SER A 239 13.97 -2.92 -23.14
C SER A 239 14.16 -1.89 -24.27
N GLU A 240 13.62 -2.18 -25.46
CA GLU A 240 13.73 -1.30 -26.61
C GLU A 240 12.87 -0.03 -26.48
N VAL A 241 11.65 -0.15 -25.97
CA VAL A 241 10.78 1.01 -25.67
C VAL A 241 11.41 1.91 -24.62
N ILE A 242 11.94 1.34 -23.54
CA ILE A 242 12.66 2.08 -22.50
C ILE A 242 13.87 2.82 -23.10
N ALA A 243 14.63 2.17 -24.00
CA ALA A 243 15.77 2.79 -24.66
C ALA A 243 15.34 3.97 -25.56
N ALA A 244 14.24 3.82 -26.31
CA ALA A 244 13.70 4.86 -27.17
C ALA A 244 13.19 6.08 -26.38
N VAL A 245 12.43 5.86 -25.30
CA VAL A 245 11.96 6.94 -24.41
C VAL A 245 13.14 7.67 -23.79
N ARG A 246 14.18 6.95 -23.35
CA ARG A 246 15.41 7.56 -22.83
C ARG A 246 16.15 8.41 -23.86
N ALA A 247 16.16 7.99 -25.13
CA ALA A 247 16.77 8.76 -26.21
C ALA A 247 16.03 10.09 -26.44
N ARG A 248 14.68 10.09 -26.38
CA ARG A 248 13.84 11.28 -26.55
C ARG A 248 13.83 12.21 -25.32
N GLY A 249 14.05 11.66 -24.13
CA GLY A 249 14.15 12.44 -22.87
C GLY A 249 15.48 13.15 -22.64
N ARG A 250 16.44 13.04 -23.58
CA ARG A 250 17.74 13.74 -23.51
C ARG A 250 17.70 15.01 -24.35
N SER A 251 18.17 16.12 -23.78
CA SER A 251 18.55 17.28 -24.59
C SER A 251 19.73 16.89 -25.50
N PRO A 252 19.79 17.34 -26.77
CA PRO A 252 20.86 17.00 -27.73
C PRO A 252 22.30 17.28 -27.24
N SER A 253 22.46 18.06 -26.17
CA SER A 253 23.74 18.49 -25.61
C SER A 253 24.25 17.68 -24.40
N SER A 254 23.54 16.63 -23.96
CA SER A 254 23.92 15.89 -22.73
C SER A 254 24.69 14.58 -23.02
N PRO A 255 25.82 14.30 -22.34
CA PRO A 255 26.55 13.04 -22.49
C PRO A 255 25.70 11.85 -21.97
N PRO A 256 25.96 10.62 -22.45
CA PRO A 256 25.19 9.46 -22.06
C PRO A 256 25.38 9.14 -20.58
N THR A 257 24.38 9.45 -19.75
CA THR A 257 24.29 8.95 -18.38
C THR A 257 23.98 7.46 -18.41
N SER A 258 24.85 6.65 -17.81
CA SER A 258 24.62 5.23 -17.56
C SER A 258 23.59 5.10 -16.44
N TRP A 259 22.35 4.83 -16.80
CA TRP A 259 21.42 4.18 -15.87
C TRP A 259 21.83 2.71 -15.75
N PRO A 260 21.74 2.10 -14.56
CA PRO A 260 21.96 0.67 -14.44
C PRO A 260 21.02 -0.05 -15.41
N SER A 261 21.62 -0.76 -16.36
CA SER A 261 20.92 -1.81 -17.09
C SER A 261 20.45 -2.83 -16.05
N PRO A 262 19.24 -3.43 -16.19
CA PRO A 262 18.90 -4.65 -15.49
C PRO A 262 19.77 -5.79 -16.03
N SER A 263 21.08 -5.70 -15.77
CA SER A 263 22.01 -6.77 -16.03
C SER A 263 21.64 -7.86 -15.04
N ARG A 264 21.20 -9.01 -15.54
CA ARG A 264 21.09 -10.25 -14.77
C ARG A 264 22.43 -10.49 -14.08
N ARG A 265 22.56 -10.06 -12.82
CA ARG A 265 23.62 -10.57 -11.94
C ARG A 265 23.27 -12.01 -11.62
N ARG A 266 23.58 -12.92 -12.55
CA ARG A 266 23.86 -14.31 -12.21
C ARG A 266 25.07 -14.29 -11.29
N ARG A 267 24.85 -14.26 -9.98
CA ARG A 267 25.86 -14.75 -9.03
C ARG A 267 26.02 -16.24 -9.31
N ALA A 268 26.99 -16.57 -10.15
CA ALA A 268 27.55 -17.92 -10.17
C ALA A 268 28.18 -18.15 -8.79
N SER A 269 27.61 -19.09 -8.03
CA SER A 269 28.25 -19.63 -6.83
C SER A 269 29.46 -20.44 -7.26
N SER A 270 30.61 -19.78 -7.40
CA SER A 270 31.89 -20.49 -7.46
C SER A 270 32.25 -20.94 -6.05
N ALA A 271 31.99 -22.23 -5.78
CA ALA A 271 32.54 -22.91 -4.62
C ALA A 271 34.08 -22.88 -4.73
N ARG A 272 34.73 -22.01 -3.96
CA ARG A 272 36.17 -22.13 -3.68
C ARG A 272 36.35 -23.27 -2.70
N THR A 273 36.84 -24.39 -3.20
CA THR A 273 37.54 -25.41 -2.41
C THR A 273 38.82 -24.80 -1.84
N SER A 274 39.04 -24.98 -0.54
CA SER A 274 40.36 -24.83 0.09
C SER A 274 40.65 -26.09 0.92
N PRO A 275 41.91 -26.55 0.97
CA PRO A 275 42.26 -27.88 1.45
C PRO A 275 42.39 -27.96 2.98
N SER A 276 41.75 -29.00 3.52
CA SER A 276 42.07 -29.86 4.68
C SER A 276 43.14 -29.45 5.71
N GLY A 277 42.71 -29.41 6.98
CA GLY A 277 43.48 -29.62 8.22
C GLY A 277 42.51 -29.73 9.43
N PRO A 278 42.76 -30.55 10.48
CA PRO A 278 41.77 -31.52 10.96
C PRO A 278 40.83 -31.11 12.12
N ARG A 279 39.56 -31.46 11.91
CA ARG A 279 38.56 -32.09 12.81
C ARG A 279 38.71 -31.99 14.33
N SER A 280 37.64 -31.48 14.97
CA SER A 280 36.92 -32.20 16.03
C SER A 280 35.40 -32.02 15.90
N ALA A 281 34.70 -33.15 15.77
CA ALA A 281 33.27 -33.44 15.95
C ALA A 281 32.46 -32.37 16.72
N SER A 282 31.28 -31.93 16.25
CA SER A 282 30.06 -32.73 16.26
C SER A 282 29.15 -32.43 15.05
N ALA A 283 28.79 -33.48 14.31
CA ALA A 283 27.86 -33.42 13.18
C ALA A 283 26.74 -34.44 13.39
N SER A 284 25.51 -34.02 13.11
CA SER A 284 24.48 -34.83 12.44
C SER A 284 23.39 -33.86 11.98
N ARG A 285 23.46 -33.41 10.71
CA ARG A 285 22.69 -33.92 9.54
C ARG A 285 21.23 -33.46 9.66
N TRP A 286 20.62 -32.86 8.66
CA TRP A 286 20.22 -33.51 7.40
C TRP A 286 20.37 -32.58 6.18
N ALA A 287 20.87 -33.14 5.08
CA ALA A 287 20.80 -32.56 3.74
C ALA A 287 20.20 -33.59 2.77
N SER A 288 19.26 -33.10 1.95
CA SER A 288 18.93 -33.50 0.57
C SER A 288 18.57 -34.95 0.23
N ALA A 289 17.28 -35.15 -0.10
CA ALA A 289 16.74 -35.96 -1.21
C ALA A 289 15.27 -35.51 -1.37
N GLY A 290 14.62 -35.34 -2.51
CA GLY A 290 14.93 -35.53 -3.92
C GLY A 290 13.78 -34.91 -4.72
N ARG A 291 13.99 -34.70 -6.02
CA ARG A 291 12.96 -34.24 -6.95
C ARG A 291 11.88 -35.32 -7.09
N THR A 292 10.61 -34.97 -6.94
CA THR A 292 9.51 -35.73 -7.53
C THR A 292 8.35 -34.79 -7.86
N ARG A 293 7.97 -34.79 -9.14
CA ARG A 293 6.70 -34.26 -9.65
C ARG A 293 5.55 -34.98 -8.93
N ALA A 294 4.56 -34.22 -8.46
CA ALA A 294 3.29 -34.77 -8.01
C ALA A 294 2.20 -34.42 -9.03
N THR A 295 1.92 -35.37 -9.90
CA THR A 295 0.66 -35.51 -10.62
C THR A 295 -0.43 -35.93 -9.62
N TRP A 296 -1.56 -35.22 -9.61
CA TRP A 296 -2.74 -35.61 -8.82
C TRP A 296 -3.56 -36.67 -9.57
N PRO A 297 -3.90 -37.82 -8.97
CA PRO A 297 -4.95 -38.69 -9.46
C PRO A 297 -6.27 -38.43 -8.71
N CYS A 298 -7.34 -38.25 -9.50
CA CYS A 298 -8.71 -38.49 -9.07
C CYS A 298 -8.85 -39.88 -8.44
N ALA A 299 -9.51 -39.97 -7.29
CA ALA A 299 -10.10 -41.21 -6.81
C ALA A 299 -11.54 -40.94 -6.34
N ARG A 300 -12.47 -41.53 -7.09
CA ARG A 300 -13.87 -41.75 -6.73
C ARG A 300 -13.96 -42.86 -5.67
N GLY A 301 -15.00 -42.80 -4.86
CA GLY A 301 -15.50 -43.92 -4.03
C GLY A 301 -16.35 -43.35 -2.89
N SER A 302 -17.66 -43.10 -3.06
CA SER A 302 -18.79 -44.04 -3.04
C SER A 302 -18.98 -44.81 -1.72
N SER A 303 -19.70 -44.19 -0.79
CA SER A 303 -20.63 -44.81 0.17
C SER A 303 -21.39 -43.64 0.81
N GLY A 304 -22.62 -43.28 0.43
CA GLY A 304 -23.80 -44.13 0.33
C GLY A 304 -24.61 -43.94 1.61
N SER A 305 -25.52 -42.95 1.64
CA SER A 305 -26.74 -42.86 2.49
C SER A 305 -27.47 -41.52 2.29
N CYS A 306 -28.48 -41.50 1.42
CA CYS A 306 -29.68 -40.64 1.53
C CYS A 306 -30.87 -41.62 1.59
N PRO A 307 -31.87 -41.41 2.46
CA PRO A 307 -33.03 -40.55 2.12
C PRO A 307 -33.51 -39.73 3.35
N GLY A 308 -34.36 -38.70 3.31
CA GLY A 308 -35.32 -38.13 2.35
C GLY A 308 -36.45 -37.46 3.17
N ALA A 309 -37.08 -36.40 2.62
CA ALA A 309 -38.25 -35.64 3.15
C ALA A 309 -38.01 -34.87 4.47
N SER A 310 -38.33 -33.58 4.63
CA SER A 310 -39.36 -32.70 4.06
C SER A 310 -38.88 -31.25 4.15
#